data_AF-C8RZG8-F1
#
_entry.id   AF-C8RZG8-F1
#
_cell.length_a   1.000
_cell.length_b   1.000
_cell.length_c   1.000
_cell.angle_alpha   90.00
_cell.angle_beta   90.00
_cell.angle_gamma   90.00
#
_symmetry.space_group_name_H-M   'P 1'
#
loop_
_entity.id
_entity.type
_entity.pdbx_description
1 polymer ?
#
loop_
_entity_poly.entity_id
_entity_poly.type
_entity_poly.pdbx_seq_one_letter_code
_entity_poly.pdbx_strand_id
1 'polypeptide(L)' 'MSFLDQIPLNIALLAALTLGLAPFFPEPHIWEKLKMLLAGDLVRPLDWFDFALHGVPWLILLAKLGRMALKG' A
#
# COMPACT_ATOMS: atom_id res chain seq x y z
N MET A 1 -19.63 -9.20 -10.07
CA MET A 1 -18.69 -8.06 -9.99
C MET A 1 -17.84 -8.24 -8.74
N SER A 2 -16.52 -8.39 -8.84
CA SER A 2 -15.72 -8.36 -7.59
C SER A 2 -15.50 -6.92 -7.16
N PHE A 3 -15.28 -6.70 -5.88
CA PHE A 3 -14.95 -5.39 -5.31
C PHE A 3 -13.84 -4.65 -6.10
N LEU A 4 -12.79 -5.35 -6.55
CA LEU A 4 -11.68 -4.77 -7.32
C LEU A 4 -12.07 -4.25 -8.71
N ASP A 5 -13.18 -4.74 -9.29
CA ASP A 5 -13.67 -4.23 -10.59
C ASP A 5 -14.27 -2.83 -10.43
N GLN A 6 -14.78 -2.51 -9.24
CA GLN A 6 -15.49 -1.24 -8.96
C GLN A 6 -14.53 -0.10 -8.61
N ILE A 7 -13.30 -0.40 -8.21
CA ILE A 7 -12.29 0.61 -7.88
C ILE A 7 -11.67 1.13 -9.19
N PRO A 8 -11.76 2.42 -9.55
CA PRO A 8 -11.10 2.94 -10.74
C PRO A 8 -9.56 2.85 -10.64
N LEU A 9 -8.86 2.53 -11.75
CA LEU A 9 -7.41 2.33 -11.71
C LEU A 9 -6.66 3.60 -11.30
N ASN A 10 -7.10 4.75 -11.81
CA ASN A 10 -6.57 6.06 -11.45
C ASN A 10 -6.69 6.34 -9.94
N ILE A 11 -7.78 5.93 -9.29
CA ILE A 11 -7.95 6.12 -7.84
C ILE A 11 -6.99 5.21 -7.06
N ALA A 12 -6.86 3.94 -7.44
CA ALA A 12 -5.90 3.02 -6.82
C ALA A 12 -4.46 3.53 -6.99
N LEU A 13 -4.14 4.01 -8.20
CA LEU A 13 -2.83 4.57 -8.52
C LEU A 13 -2.55 5.84 -7.71
N LEU A 14 -3.48 6.79 -7.68
CA LEU A 14 -3.34 8.02 -6.90
C LEU A 14 -3.17 7.71 -5.41
N ALA A 15 -3.98 6.81 -4.84
CA ALA A 15 -3.86 6.42 -3.45
C ALA A 15 -2.49 5.80 -3.13
N ALA A 16 -1.97 4.92 -3.98
CA ALA A 16 -0.64 4.32 -3.80
C ALA A 16 0.49 5.35 -3.92
N LEU A 17 0.41 6.23 -4.93
CA LEU A 17 1.43 7.25 -5.18
C LEU A 17 1.35 8.44 -4.21
N THR A 18 0.27 8.60 -3.46
CA THR A 18 0.12 9.68 -2.46
C THR A 18 0.19 9.12 -1.05
N LEU A 19 -0.92 8.59 -0.53
CA LEU A 19 -1.00 8.03 0.80
C LEU A 19 -0.01 6.87 0.98
N GLY A 20 0.16 6.01 -0.01
CA GLY A 20 1.08 4.87 0.09
C GLY A 20 2.57 5.24 0.10
N LEU A 21 2.92 6.44 -0.36
CA LEU A 21 4.30 6.97 -0.35
C LEU A 21 4.53 8.07 0.68
N ALA A 22 3.50 8.49 1.40
CA ALA A 22 3.62 9.55 2.39
C ALA A 22 4.45 9.10 3.61
N PRO A 23 5.19 10.03 4.25
CA PRO A 23 5.70 11.28 3.68
C PRO A 23 6.76 10.99 2.60
N PHE A 24 6.84 11.81 1.56
CA PHE A 24 7.83 11.58 0.49
C PHE A 24 9.28 11.89 0.89
N PHE A 25 9.48 12.63 1.97
CA PHE A 25 10.78 13.03 2.50
C PHE A 25 10.76 13.00 4.04
N PRO A 26 11.86 12.59 4.71
CA PRO A 26 13.10 12.07 4.13
C PRO A 26 12.96 10.66 3.55
N GLU A 27 12.03 9.85 4.04
CA GLU A 27 11.69 8.54 3.50
C GLU A 27 10.20 8.20 3.72
N PRO A 28 9.57 7.43 2.81
CA PRO A 28 8.20 6.95 2.98
C PRO A 28 8.03 6.07 4.22
N HIS A 29 6.92 6.26 4.94
CA HIS A 29 6.59 5.44 6.11
C HIS A 29 6.53 3.95 5.75
N ILE A 30 5.98 3.60 4.58
CA ILE A 30 5.94 2.20 4.13
C ILE A 30 7.33 1.58 4.08
N TRP A 31 8.35 2.35 3.69
CA TRP A 31 9.73 1.87 3.62
C TRP A 31 10.36 1.74 5.00
N GLU A 32 10.15 2.73 5.87
CA GLU A 32 10.56 2.65 7.28
C GLU A 32 9.99 1.40 7.95
N LYS A 33 8.67 1.18 7.82
CA LYS A 33 7.99 0.05 8.46
C LYS A 33 8.38 -1.30 7.87
N LEU A 34 8.68 -1.39 6.57
CA LEU A 34 9.25 -2.62 5.98
C LEU A 34 10.62 -2.95 6.59
N LYS A 35 11.50 -1.96 6.78
CA LYS A 35 12.80 -2.17 7.45
C LYS A 35 12.60 -2.65 8.89
N MET A 36 11.70 -2.02 9.64
CA MET A 36 11.35 -2.45 11.01
C MET A 36 10.81 -3.88 11.05
N LEU A 37 9.94 -4.24 10.10
CA LEU A 37 9.38 -5.59 10.00
C LEU A 37 10.47 -6.63 9.78
N LEU A 38 11.41 -6.36 8.86
CA LEU A 38 12.54 -7.24 8.59
C LEU A 38 13.54 -7.33 9.75
N ALA A 39 13.70 -6.25 10.52
CA ALA A 39 14.54 -6.20 11.71
C ALA A 39 13.90 -6.87 12.94
N GLY A 40 12.59 -7.13 12.93
CA GLY A 40 11.84 -7.64 14.08
C GLY A 40 11.42 -6.57 15.09
N ASP A 41 11.57 -5.29 14.73
CA ASP A 41 11.30 -4.14 15.62
C ASP A 41 9.91 -3.53 15.43
N LEU A 42 9.09 -4.07 14.52
CA LEU A 42 7.70 -3.65 14.30
C LEU A 42 6.78 -4.18 15.42
N VAL A 43 6.93 -3.66 16.63
CA VAL A 43 6.24 -4.19 17.83
C VAL A 43 5.11 -3.29 18.33
N ARG A 44 5.17 -1.98 18.06
CA ARG A 44 4.17 -1.04 18.59
C ARG A 44 2.91 -1.09 17.74
N PRO A 45 1.70 -1.12 18.34
CA PRO A 45 0.44 -1.11 17.59
C PRO A 45 0.31 0.05 16.59
N LEU A 46 0.86 1.21 16.94
CA LEU A 46 0.87 2.37 16.05
C LEU A 46 1.71 2.16 14.80
N ASP A 47 2.85 1.46 14.90
CA ASP A 47 3.67 1.15 13.72
C ASP A 47 2.98 0.13 12.81
N TRP A 48 2.23 -0.82 13.38
CA TRP A 48 1.37 -1.73 12.60
C TRP A 48 0.23 -1.00 11.89
N PHE A 49 -0.41 -0.06 12.58
CA PHE A 49 -1.44 0.79 11.96
C PHE A 49 -0.84 1.61 10.82
N ASP A 50 0.30 2.25 11.05
CA ASP A 50 0.99 3.05 10.04
C ASP A 50 1.45 2.21 8.84
N PHE A 51 1.98 1.01 9.08
CA PHE A 51 2.32 0.04 8.03
C PHE A 51 1.10 -0.36 7.20
N ALA A 52 -0.02 -0.67 7.86
CA ALA A 52 -1.26 -1.02 7.17
C ALA A 52 -1.83 0.16 6.37
N LEU A 53 -1.85 1.37 6.96
CA LEU A 53 -2.38 2.57 6.32
C LEU A 53 -1.64 2.90 5.03
N HIS A 54 -0.30 2.83 5.05
CA HIS A 54 0.52 3.12 3.87
C HIS A 54 0.64 1.90 2.93
N GLY A 55 0.48 0.68 3.43
CA GLY A 55 0.58 -0.56 2.65
C GLY A 55 -0.70 -0.96 1.90
N VAL A 56 -1.88 -0.71 2.46
CA VAL A 56 -3.17 -1.07 1.84
C VAL A 56 -3.35 -0.48 0.43
N PRO A 57 -3.03 0.80 0.16
CA PRO A 57 -3.11 1.35 -1.20
C PRO A 57 -2.29 0.55 -2.23
N TRP A 58 -1.09 0.10 -1.86
CA TRP A 58 -0.24 -0.74 -2.71
C TRP A 58 -0.85 -2.12 -2.97
N LEU A 59 -1.38 -2.77 -1.93
CA LEU A 59 -2.05 -4.06 -2.07
C LEU A 59 -3.26 -3.99 -3.01
N ILE A 60 -4.07 -2.92 -2.90
CA ILE A 60 -5.21 -2.68 -3.79
C ILE A 60 -4.73 -2.48 -5.23
N LEU A 61 -3.72 -1.65 -5.45
CA LEU A 61 -3.18 -1.38 -6.79
C LEU A 61 -2.64 -2.67 -7.42
N LEU A 62 -1.80 -3.42 -6.71
CA LEU A 62 -1.22 -4.68 -7.20
C LEU A 62 -2.30 -5.74 -7.48
N ALA A 63 -3.27 -5.90 -6.58
CA ALA A 63 -4.39 -6.84 -6.80
C ALA A 63 -5.22 -6.45 -8.02
N LYS A 64 -5.45 -5.14 -8.23
CA LYS A 64 -6.18 -4.64 -9.40
C LYS A 64 -5.39 -4.89 -10.69
N LEU A 65 -4.10 -4.59 -10.72
CA LEU A 65 -3.24 -4.83 -11.88
C LEU A 65 -3.15 -6.32 -12.22
N GLY A 66 -2.95 -7.18 -11.21
CA GLY A 66 -2.94 -8.63 -11.39
C GLY A 66 -4.27 -9.14 -11.96
N ARG A 67 -5.40 -8.64 -11.45
CA ARG A 67 -6.72 -8.97 -12.00
C ARG A 67 -6.89 -8.52 -13.45
N MET A 68 -6.40 -7.34 -13.81
CA MET A 68 -6.45 -6.85 -15.19
C MET A 68 -5.58 -7.71 -16.11
N ALA A 69 -4.39 -8.12 -15.66
CA ALA A 69 -3.50 -9.00 -16.43
C ALA A 69 -4.06 -10.41 -16.62
N LEU A 70 -4.76 -10.96 -15.62
CA LEU A 70 -5.35 -12.31 -15.68
C LEU A 70 -6.70 -12.37 -16.42
N LYS A 71 -7.37 -11.22 -16.60
CA LYS A 71 -8.63 -11.10 -17.36
C LYS A 71 -8.42 -10.59 -18.79
N GLY A 72 -7.21 -10.11 -19.10
CA GLY A 72 -6.82 -9.64 -20.42
C GLY A 72 -6.51 -10.78 -21.38
#